data_AF-A0A1F8M5W1-F1
#
_entry.id   AF-A0A1F8M5W1-F1
#
_cell.length_a   1.000
_cell.length_b   1.000
_cell.length_c   1.000
_cell.angle_alpha   90.00
_cell.angle_beta   90.00
_cell.angle_gamma   90.00
#
_symmetry.space_group_name_H-M   'P 1'
#
loop_
_entity.id
_entity.type
_entity.pdbx_description
1 polymer ?
#
loop_
_entity_poly.entity_id
_entity_poly.type
_entity_poly.pdbx_seq_one_letter_code
_entity_poly.pdbx_strand_id
1 'polypeptide(L)'
;MAEGAEVTEFVFWPNFGLGKFHWGYVYLEGSTTWFTTAAPYFCDLLIFFVALLMILEAKPKRRWLWFNILIIGMLSPFINSAFNYSCGLAWGRNDIGELLGVLDPIAVHLFFVITLLFYAWGLYHCYFRKKTWHPV
;
A
#
# COMPACT_ATOMS: atom_id res chain seq x y z
N MET A 1 20.47 -6.82 -2.79
CA MET A 1 21.08 -5.49 -2.65
C MET A 1 20.38 -4.54 -3.60
N ALA A 2 19.55 -3.66 -3.06
CA ALA A 2 19.14 -2.45 -3.76
C ALA A 2 19.88 -1.29 -3.07
N GLU A 3 20.70 -0.55 -3.83
CA GLU A 3 21.42 0.65 -3.35
C GLU A 3 22.19 0.52 -2.02
N GLY A 4 22.85 -0.61 -1.76
CA GLY A 4 23.72 -0.77 -0.59
C GLY A 4 23.00 -1.01 0.75
N ALA A 5 21.67 -1.11 0.75
CA ALA A 5 20.88 -1.58 1.89
C ALA A 5 20.62 -3.10 1.79
N GLU A 6 20.71 -3.77 2.93
CA GLU A 6 20.39 -5.19 3.04
C GLU A 6 18.90 -5.34 3.33
N VAL A 7 18.21 -6.10 2.48
CA VAL A 7 16.80 -6.44 2.71
C VAL A 7 16.80 -7.53 3.78
N THR A 8 16.53 -7.16 5.02
CA THR A 8 16.58 -8.09 6.15
C THR A 8 15.27 -8.85 6.33
N GLU A 9 14.12 -8.25 6.00
CA GLU A 9 12.81 -8.93 6.07
C GLU A 9 11.84 -8.51 4.97
N PHE A 10 11.18 -9.49 4.35
CA PHE A 10 9.99 -9.29 3.51
C PHE A 10 8.74 -9.57 4.34
N VAL A 11 8.03 -8.52 4.76
CA VAL A 11 6.86 -8.64 5.64
C VAL A 11 5.59 -8.38 4.84
N PHE A 12 4.98 -9.45 4.34
CA PHE A 12 3.74 -9.37 3.56
C PHE A 12 2.48 -9.18 4.43
N TRP A 13 2.54 -9.57 5.71
CA TRP A 13 1.44 -9.52 6.67
C TRP A 13 1.84 -8.67 7.88
N PRO A 14 0.92 -7.93 8.55
CA PRO A 14 1.23 -7.21 9.78
C PRO A 14 1.97 -8.10 10.78
N ASN A 15 3.18 -7.70 11.14
CA ASN A 15 4.05 -8.44 12.04
C ASN A 15 4.37 -7.60 13.29
N PHE A 16 4.45 -8.27 14.43
CA PHE A 16 4.90 -7.70 15.69
C PHE A 16 6.37 -8.07 15.88
N GLY A 17 7.26 -7.29 15.28
CA GLY A 17 8.71 -7.39 15.50
C GLY A 17 9.14 -6.51 16.67
N LEU A 18 9.87 -7.06 17.65
CA LEU A 18 10.51 -6.32 18.76
C LEU A 18 9.60 -5.33 19.53
N GLY A 19 8.31 -5.67 19.69
CA GLY A 19 7.34 -4.86 20.44
C GLY A 19 6.77 -3.65 19.68
N LYS A 20 7.02 -3.55 18.38
CA LYS A 20 6.41 -2.54 17.50
C LYS A 20 5.58 -3.22 16.42
N PHE A 21 4.39 -2.68 16.15
CA PHE A 21 3.54 -3.13 15.05
C PHE A 21 4.07 -2.54 13.75
N HIS A 22 4.45 -3.40 12.82
CA HIS A 22 4.93 -3.01 11.50
C HIS A 22 4.09 -3.68 10.43
N TRP A 23 3.63 -2.87 9.47
CA TRP A 23 2.98 -3.33 8.25
C TRP A 23 3.69 -2.61 7.10
N GLY A 24 4.43 -3.38 6.29
CA GLY A 24 5.24 -2.85 5.19
C GLY A 24 6.07 -3.97 4.55
N TYR A 25 6.24 -3.91 3.22
CA TYR A 25 6.74 -5.04 2.42
C TYR A 25 8.22 -5.35 2.58
N VAL A 26 9.05 -4.41 3.02
CA VAL A 26 10.51 -4.55 3.08
C VAL A 26 11.06 -3.75 4.26
N TYR A 27 11.82 -4.39 5.14
CA TYR A 27 12.70 -3.68 6.09
C TYR A 27 14.10 -3.57 5.47
N LEU A 28 14.59 -2.34 5.34
CA LEU A 28 15.90 -2.02 4.78
C LEU A 28 16.77 -1.45 5.91
N GLU A 29 17.88 -2.12 6.23
CA GLU A 29 18.92 -1.54 7.08
C GLU A 29 20.07 -1.03 6.17
N GLY A 30 20.37 0.27 6.27
CA GLY A 30 21.43 0.93 5.48
C GLY A 30 21.09 2.37 5.09
N SER A 31 22.01 3.05 4.39
CA SER A 31 21.72 4.37 3.79
C SER A 31 20.84 4.20 2.56
N THR A 32 19.55 4.51 2.70
CA THR A 32 18.56 4.45 1.61
C THR A 32 18.37 5.83 0.97
N THR A 33 18.07 5.86 -0.32
CA THR A 33 17.64 7.09 -1.00
C THR A 33 16.13 7.30 -0.80
N TRP A 34 15.67 8.55 -0.91
CA TRP A 34 14.23 8.87 -0.87
C TRP A 34 13.42 8.05 -1.89
N PHE A 35 14.04 7.67 -3.02
CA PHE A 35 13.39 6.85 -4.04
C PHE A 35 13.15 5.42 -3.53
N THR A 36 14.13 4.81 -2.88
CA THR A 36 13.96 3.48 -2.26
C THR A 36 12.95 3.48 -1.12
N THR A 37 12.91 4.55 -0.31
CA THR A 37 11.90 4.74 0.74
C THR A 37 10.49 4.93 0.17
N ALA A 38 10.36 5.60 -0.98
CA ALA A 38 9.07 5.81 -1.64
C ALA A 38 8.58 4.59 -2.46
N ALA A 39 9.49 3.72 -2.91
CA ALA A 39 9.20 2.62 -3.82
C ALA A 39 8.06 1.68 -3.35
N PRO A 40 7.96 1.28 -2.05
CA PRO A 40 6.86 0.45 -1.58
C PRO A 40 5.48 1.08 -1.81
N TYR A 41 5.36 2.40 -1.68
CA TYR A 41 4.09 3.11 -1.89
C TYR A 41 3.70 3.21 -3.36
N PHE A 42 4.69 3.32 -4.26
CA PHE A 42 4.44 3.22 -5.70
C PHE A 42 4.03 1.81 -6.11
N CYS A 43 4.67 0.79 -5.53
CA CYS A 43 4.30 -0.61 -5.75
C CYS A 43 2.86 -0.87 -5.26
N ASP A 44 2.48 -0.36 -4.10
CA ASP A 44 1.11 -0.42 -3.58
C ASP A 44 0.10 0.15 -4.57
N LEU A 45 0.39 1.34 -5.13
CA LEU A 45 -0.49 1.99 -6.09
C LEU A 45 -0.64 1.18 -7.37
N LEU A 46 0.45 0.58 -7.85
CA LEU A 46 0.45 -0.27 -9.03
C LEU A 46 -0.33 -1.57 -8.78
N ILE A 47 -0.09 -2.23 -7.64
CA ILE A 47 -0.81 -3.45 -7.24
C ILE A 47 -2.32 -3.15 -7.12
N PHE A 48 -2.67 -2.03 -6.48
CA PHE A 48 -4.05 -1.57 -6.38
C PHE A 48 -4.69 -1.38 -7.75
N PHE A 49 -3.99 -0.67 -8.65
CA PHE A 49 -4.50 -0.38 -9.98
C PHE A 49 -4.72 -1.66 -10.80
N VAL A 50 -3.75 -2.59 -10.77
CA VAL A 50 -3.88 -3.89 -11.45
C VAL A 50 -5.02 -4.71 -10.85
N ALA A 51 -5.17 -4.74 -9.53
CA ALA A 51 -6.27 -5.45 -8.87
C ALA A 51 -7.65 -4.86 -9.21
N LEU A 52 -7.75 -3.53 -9.25
CA LEU A 52 -8.96 -2.83 -9.68
C LEU A 52 -9.33 -3.21 -11.12
N LEU A 53 -8.38 -3.17 -12.05
CA LEU A 53 -8.60 -3.59 -13.44
C LEU A 53 -9.01 -5.07 -13.54
N MET A 54 -8.36 -5.96 -12.79
CA MET A 54 -8.74 -7.38 -12.77
C MET A 54 -10.20 -7.57 -12.32
N ILE A 55 -10.64 -6.83 -11.30
CA ILE A 55 -12.03 -6.92 -10.83
C ILE A 55 -13.01 -6.34 -11.86
N LEU A 56 -12.69 -5.21 -12.48
CA LEU A 56 -13.58 -4.51 -13.41
C LEU A 56 -13.67 -5.19 -14.79
N GLU A 57 -12.55 -5.63 -15.33
CA GLU A 57 -12.46 -6.18 -16.69
C GLU A 57 -12.56 -7.70 -16.72
N ALA A 58 -11.73 -8.40 -15.93
CA ALA A 58 -11.68 -9.86 -15.96
C ALA A 58 -12.87 -10.51 -15.23
N LYS A 59 -13.58 -9.75 -14.37
CA LYS A 59 -14.82 -10.16 -13.67
C LYS A 59 -14.73 -11.60 -13.13
N PRO A 60 -13.86 -11.84 -12.14
CA PRO A 60 -13.59 -13.18 -11.65
C PRO A 60 -14.89 -13.88 -11.20
N LYS A 61 -15.22 -14.99 -11.88
CA LYS A 61 -16.47 -15.74 -11.65
C LYS A 61 -16.52 -16.44 -10.29
N ARG A 62 -15.35 -16.82 -9.77
CA ARG A 62 -15.24 -17.53 -8.48
C ARG A 62 -15.18 -16.52 -7.34
N ARG A 63 -16.13 -16.62 -6.41
CA ARG A 63 -16.23 -15.71 -5.24
C ARG A 63 -14.93 -15.65 -4.43
N TRP A 64 -14.28 -16.78 -4.20
CA TRP A 64 -13.03 -16.82 -3.43
C TRP A 64 -11.90 -16.08 -4.15
N LEU A 65 -11.80 -16.19 -5.49
CA LEU A 65 -10.78 -15.49 -6.26
C LEU A 65 -11.01 -13.98 -6.22
N TRP A 66 -12.26 -13.55 -6.43
CA TRP A 66 -12.64 -12.15 -6.30
C TRP A 66 -12.28 -11.58 -4.91
N PHE A 67 -12.59 -12.33 -3.86
CA PHE A 67 -12.30 -11.92 -2.49
C PHE A 67 -10.79 -11.82 -2.20
N ASN A 68 -9.99 -12.76 -2.72
CA ASN A 68 -8.52 -12.70 -2.58
C ASN A 68 -7.93 -11.50 -3.32
N ILE A 69 -8.39 -11.22 -4.54
CA ILE A 69 -7.94 -10.03 -5.29
C ILE A 69 -8.34 -8.75 -4.55
N LEU A 70 -9.55 -8.70 -3.97
CA LEU A 70 -10.00 -7.55 -3.21
C LEU A 70 -9.18 -7.34 -1.93
N ILE A 71 -8.90 -8.40 -1.16
CA ILE A 71 -8.11 -8.27 0.08
C ILE A 71 -6.65 -7.95 -0.23
N ILE A 72 -6.00 -8.77 -1.04
CA ILE A 72 -4.55 -8.68 -1.27
C ILE A 72 -4.25 -7.48 -2.17
N GLY A 73 -5.02 -7.33 -3.22
CA GLY A 73 -4.75 -6.36 -4.27
C GLY A 73 -5.30 -4.98 -3.97
N MET A 74 -6.36 -4.84 -3.16
CA MET A 74 -6.96 -3.52 -2.89
C MET A 74 -6.90 -3.10 -1.43
N LEU A 75 -7.34 -3.97 -0.53
CA LEU A 75 -7.44 -3.64 0.89
C LEU A 75 -6.05 -3.55 1.56
N SER A 76 -5.12 -4.45 1.23
CA SER A 76 -3.77 -4.43 1.79
C SER A 76 -2.99 -3.15 1.43
N PRO A 77 -2.89 -2.72 0.14
CA PRO A 77 -2.27 -1.44 -0.22
C PRO A 77 -2.92 -0.25 0.49
N PHE A 78 -4.26 -0.26 0.62
CA PHE A 78 -4.98 0.81 1.31
C PHE A 78 -4.60 0.91 2.78
N ILE A 79 -4.66 -0.20 3.53
CA ILE A 79 -4.35 -0.17 4.95
C ILE A 79 -2.86 0.11 5.18
N ASN A 80 -1.98 -0.49 4.37
CA ASN A 80 -0.53 -0.25 4.45
C ASN A 80 -0.20 1.24 4.29
N SER A 81 -0.71 1.86 3.22
CA SER A 81 -0.47 3.28 2.94
C SER A 81 -1.14 4.19 4.00
N ALA A 82 -2.35 3.87 4.47
CA ALA A 82 -3.05 4.67 5.48
C ALA A 82 -2.38 4.59 6.85
N PHE A 83 -1.95 3.40 7.25
CA PHE A 83 -1.26 3.17 8.51
C PHE A 83 0.09 3.90 8.51
N ASN A 84 0.91 3.70 7.47
CA ASN A 84 2.19 4.39 7.39
C ASN A 84 2.01 5.92 7.37
N TYR A 85 1.04 6.44 6.61
CA TYR A 85 0.81 7.89 6.54
C TYR A 85 0.37 8.47 7.89
N SER A 86 -0.56 7.81 8.59
CA SER A 86 -0.99 8.25 9.91
C SER A 86 0.12 8.16 10.96
N CYS A 87 0.92 7.09 10.97
CA CYS A 87 2.09 6.97 11.85
C CYS A 87 3.18 8.01 11.53
N GLY A 88 3.38 8.35 10.26
CA GLY A 88 4.36 9.37 9.85
C GLY A 88 3.97 10.75 10.34
N LEU A 89 2.69 11.08 10.26
CA LEU A 89 2.14 12.33 10.81
C LEU A 89 2.20 12.39 12.34
N ALA A 90 1.90 11.28 13.02
CA ALA A 90 1.79 11.27 14.48
C ALA A 90 3.15 11.16 15.20
N TRP A 91 4.11 10.40 14.66
CA TRP A 91 5.35 10.07 15.34
C TRP A 91 6.63 10.44 14.57
N GLY A 92 6.54 10.76 13.27
CA GLY A 92 7.67 11.25 12.46
C GLY A 92 8.87 10.31 12.33
N ARG A 93 8.75 9.05 12.79
CA ARG A 93 9.86 8.07 12.91
C ARG A 93 9.74 6.88 11.96
N ASN A 94 8.94 7.01 10.89
CA ASN A 94 8.83 6.00 9.84
C ASN A 94 9.23 6.59 8.48
N ASP A 95 9.20 5.75 7.45
CA ASP A 95 9.54 6.06 6.05
C ASP A 95 8.91 7.37 5.54
N ILE A 96 7.70 7.70 5.98
CA ILE A 96 7.02 8.96 5.58
C ILE A 96 7.58 10.16 6.31
N GLY A 97 7.95 10.01 7.58
CA GLY A 97 8.71 11.03 8.31
C GLY A 97 10.05 11.33 7.64
N GLU A 98 10.74 10.29 7.14
CA GLU A 98 11.97 10.46 6.37
C GLU A 98 11.72 11.16 5.04
N LEU A 99 10.68 10.76 4.28
CA LEU A 99 10.30 11.42 3.03
C LEU A 99 9.94 12.90 3.25
N LEU A 100 9.23 13.24 4.32
CA LEU A 100 8.91 14.63 4.68
C LEU A 100 10.15 15.45 5.09
N GLY A 101 11.23 14.79 5.51
CA GLY A 101 12.51 15.44 5.82
C GLY A 101 13.37 15.75 4.60
N VAL A 102 13.15 15.04 3.49
CA VAL A 102 13.99 15.13 2.27
C VAL A 102 13.26 15.74 1.08
N LEU A 103 11.95 15.52 0.96
CA LEU A 103 11.10 16.02 -0.13
C LEU A 103 10.22 17.20 0.32
N ASP A 104 9.64 17.89 -0.66
CA ASP A 104 8.65 18.92 -0.40
C ASP A 104 7.44 18.32 0.36
N PRO A 105 7.11 18.83 1.56
CA PRO A 105 6.02 18.28 2.37
C PRO A 105 4.67 18.29 1.66
N ILE A 106 4.40 19.33 0.87
CA ILE A 106 3.13 19.47 0.15
C ILE A 106 3.01 18.35 -0.90
N ALA A 107 4.07 18.07 -1.65
CA ALA A 107 4.10 16.97 -2.61
C ALA A 107 3.84 15.59 -1.95
N VAL A 108 4.47 15.33 -0.81
CA VAL A 108 4.28 14.06 -0.07
C VAL A 108 2.83 13.94 0.41
N HIS A 109 2.28 14.98 1.04
CA HIS A 109 0.88 14.97 1.49
C HIS A 109 -0.10 14.79 0.33
N LEU A 110 0.09 15.52 -0.77
CA LEU A 110 -0.77 15.41 -1.94
C LEU A 110 -0.74 13.99 -2.52
N PHE A 111 0.44 13.39 -2.65
CA PHE A 111 0.57 12.02 -3.15
C PHE A 111 -0.24 11.03 -2.28
N PHE A 112 -0.05 11.05 -0.95
CA PHE A 112 -0.76 10.13 -0.06
C PHE A 112 -2.26 10.40 -0.01
N VAL A 113 -2.68 11.67 0.05
CA VAL A 113 -4.12 12.02 0.08
C VAL A 113 -4.81 11.58 -1.20
N ILE A 114 -4.26 11.88 -2.37
CA ILE A 114 -4.84 11.49 -3.65
C ILE A 114 -4.88 9.96 -3.76
N THR A 115 -3.80 9.27 -3.37
CA THR A 115 -3.70 7.81 -3.41
C THR A 115 -4.73 7.16 -2.50
N LEU A 116 -4.89 7.63 -1.27
CA LEU A 116 -5.87 7.10 -0.32
C LEU A 116 -7.32 7.36 -0.76
N LEU A 117 -7.60 8.53 -1.34
CA LEU A 117 -8.91 8.81 -1.93
C LEU A 117 -9.22 7.89 -3.11
N PHE A 118 -8.22 7.65 -3.97
CA PHE A 118 -8.35 6.72 -5.09
C PHE A 118 -8.60 5.29 -4.61
N TYR A 119 -7.89 4.86 -3.57
CA TYR A 119 -8.09 3.55 -2.95
C TYR A 119 -9.48 3.39 -2.35
N ALA A 120 -9.93 4.37 -1.57
CA ALA A 120 -11.25 4.37 -0.97
C ALA A 120 -12.34 4.34 -2.05
N TRP A 121 -12.18 5.12 -3.13
CA TRP A 121 -13.09 5.10 -4.26
C TRP A 121 -13.15 3.74 -4.96
N GLY A 122 -12.00 3.12 -5.25
CA GLY A 122 -11.97 1.82 -5.90
C GLY A 122 -12.56 0.71 -5.02
N LEU A 123 -12.26 0.69 -3.71
CA LEU A 123 -12.87 -0.24 -2.76
C LEU A 123 -14.39 -0.04 -2.68
N TYR A 124 -14.85 1.21 -2.58
CA TYR A 124 -16.27 1.54 -2.59
C TYR A 124 -16.94 1.05 -3.88
N HIS A 125 -16.33 1.30 -5.04
CA HIS A 125 -16.86 0.86 -6.32
C HIS A 125 -16.96 -0.66 -6.40
N CYS A 126 -15.90 -1.39 -6.02
CA CYS A 126 -15.86 -2.85 -6.05
C CYS A 126 -16.86 -3.49 -5.08
N TYR A 127 -17.05 -2.91 -3.88
CA TYR A 127 -17.92 -3.46 -2.84
C TYR A 127 -19.41 -3.13 -3.08
N PHE A 128 -19.74 -1.91 -3.48
CA PHE A 128 -21.14 -1.46 -3.56
C PHE A 128 -21.80 -1.67 -4.93
N ARG A 129 -21.04 -1.79 -6.03
CA ARG A 129 -21.66 -2.15 -7.32
C ARG A 129 -21.96 -3.64 -7.37
N LYS A 130 -23.25 -4.00 -7.27
CA LYS A 130 -23.83 -5.34 -7.54
C LYS A 130 -23.42 -6.01 -8.88
N LYS A 131 -22.69 -5.32 -9.76
CA LYS A 131 -22.22 -5.80 -11.09
C LYS A 131 -20.80 -6.37 -11.10
N THR A 132 -20.05 -6.31 -9.99
CA THR A 132 -18.66 -6.82 -9.95
C THR A 132 -18.57 -8.31 -9.62
N TRP A 133 -19.62 -8.87 -9.00
CA TRP A 133 -19.75 -10.31 -8.76
C TRP A 133 -21.01 -10.84 -9.45
N HIS A 134 -20.81 -11.71 -10.44
CA HIS A 134 -21.89 -12.42 -11.12
C HIS A 134 -21.85 -13.89 -10.68
N PRO A 135 -22.73 -14.31 -9.74
CA PRO A 135 -23.02 -15.73 -9.60
C PRO A 135 -23.68 -16.18 -10.89
N VAL A 136 -23.08 -17.18 -11.54
CA VAL A 136 -23.80 -18.01 -12.51
C VAL A 136 -24.53 -19.07 -11.70
#